data_AF-A0A2C6MFK7-F1
#
_entry.id   AF-A0A2C6MFK7-F1
#
_cell.length_a   1.000
_cell.length_b   1.000
_cell.length_c   1.000
_cell.angle_alpha   90.00
_cell.angle_beta   90.00
_cell.angle_gamma   90.00
#
_symmetry.space_group_name_H-M   'P 1'
#
loop_
_entity.id
_entity.type
_entity.pdbx_description
1 polymer ?
#
loop_
_entity_poly.entity_id
_entity_poly.type
_entity_poly.pdbx_seq_one_letter_code
_entity_poly.pdbx_strand_id
1 'polypeptide(L)'
;MQWWSVILIPVIGAFIGWITNLIAVKAIFKPYQPVRIFGLPWAIQGVVPKRRAELARSIGQVVEKELLKVEDLIDQMKSPEIFNKIVQSASDSIRCMVVDRIPAWVPTTVRMVILEMMGDMLNKQMPQVISQIVDQAGHSVIEKVKLAQLVEDRMNAYDIRHLEKIILSVAARELKHIEMIGGVLGFIIGLVQVAIVYLAT
;
A
#
# COMPACT_ATOMS: atom_id res chain seq x y z
N MET A 1 31.85 10.81 50.02
CA MET A 1 31.16 9.87 49.11
C MET A 1 32.03 8.66 48.84
N GLN A 2 31.47 7.44 48.89
CA GLN A 2 32.20 6.24 48.47
C GLN A 2 32.28 6.23 46.92
N TRP A 3 33.46 5.97 46.35
CA TRP A 3 33.68 6.06 44.89
C TRP A 3 32.78 5.16 44.05
N TRP A 4 32.34 4.02 44.59
CA TRP A 4 31.43 3.13 43.86
C TRP A 4 30.05 3.76 43.63
N SER A 5 29.56 4.60 44.56
CA SER A 5 28.25 5.25 44.42
C SER A 5 28.22 6.29 43.29
N VAL A 6 29.35 6.96 43.05
CA VAL A 6 29.52 7.97 41.98
C VAL A 6 29.32 7.35 40.58
N ILE A 7 29.72 6.09 40.42
CA ILE A 7 29.59 5.36 39.15
C ILE A 7 28.26 4.58 39.09
N LEU A 8 27.83 3.99 40.21
CA LEU A 8 26.66 3.13 40.24
C LEU A 8 25.35 3.89 39.96
N ILE A 9 25.22 5.12 40.47
CA ILE A 9 23.99 5.92 40.31
C ILE A 9 23.71 6.25 38.83
N PRO A 10 24.64 6.80 38.04
CA PRO A 10 24.47 6.99 36.59
C PRO A 10 24.19 5.70 35.82
N VAL A 11 24.86 4.61 36.17
CA VAL A 11 24.68 3.32 35.48
C VAL A 11 23.29 2.74 35.73
N ILE A 12 22.81 2.78 36.97
CA ILE A 12 21.45 2.34 37.31
C ILE A 12 20.42 3.25 36.65
N GLY A 13 20.64 4.57 36.64
CA GLY A 13 19.79 5.52 35.94
C GLY A 13 19.68 5.20 34.45
N ALA A 14 20.81 4.92 33.79
CA ALA A 14 20.86 4.52 32.39
C ALA A 14 20.09 3.21 32.15
N PHE A 15 20.28 2.22 33.02
CA PHE A 15 19.60 0.92 32.91
C PHE A 15 18.08 1.03 33.07
N ILE A 16 17.60 1.79 34.06
CA ILE A 16 16.18 2.03 34.27
C ILE A 16 15.58 2.80 33.10
N GLY A 17 16.26 3.85 32.62
CA GLY A 17 15.84 4.64 31.46
C GLY A 17 15.73 3.80 30.19
N TRP A 18 16.71 2.93 29.95
CA TRP A 18 16.70 1.98 28.84
C TRP A 18 15.52 1.00 28.93
N ILE A 19 15.38 0.29 30.07
CA ILE A 19 14.32 -0.71 30.26
C ILE A 19 12.94 -0.10 30.15
N THR A 20 12.74 1.06 30.77
CA THR A 20 11.43 1.74 30.76
C THR A 20 11.04 2.11 29.35
N ASN A 21 11.99 2.63 28.55
CA ASN A 21 11.70 3.00 27.18
C ASN A 21 11.50 1.77 26.27
N LEU A 22 12.22 0.68 26.50
CA LEU A 22 11.99 -0.61 25.84
C LEU A 22 10.54 -1.10 26.07
N ILE A 23 10.07 -1.04 27.32
CA ILE A 23 8.70 -1.43 27.68
C ILE A 23 7.68 -0.50 27.00
N ALA A 24 7.90 0.82 27.03
CA ALA A 24 7.00 1.79 26.42
C ALA A 24 6.85 1.57 24.90
N VAL A 25 7.97 1.38 24.20
CA VAL A 25 7.99 1.01 22.78
C VAL A 25 7.16 -0.25 22.54
N LYS A 26 7.36 -1.30 23.34
CA LYS A 26 6.62 -2.56 23.20
C LYS A 26 5.13 -2.41 23.49
N ALA A 27 4.76 -1.53 24.43
CA ALA A 27 3.39 -1.26 24.84
C ALA A 27 2.56 -0.51 23.77
N ILE A 28 3.22 0.21 22.85
CA ILE A 28 2.53 0.84 21.70
C ILE A 28 1.92 -0.23 20.77
N PHE A 29 2.58 -1.38 20.65
CA PHE A 29 2.20 -2.44 19.71
C PHE A 29 1.44 -3.60 20.37
N LYS A 30 1.68 -3.88 21.66
CA LYS A 30 1.01 -4.96 22.42
C LYS A 30 0.36 -4.40 23.70
N PRO A 31 -0.77 -4.96 24.17
CA PRO A 31 -1.47 -6.15 23.69
C PRO A 31 -2.41 -5.84 22.51
N TYR A 32 -2.55 -6.82 21.60
CA TYR A 32 -3.36 -6.67 20.37
C TYR A 32 -4.86 -6.60 20.67
N GLN A 33 -5.31 -7.39 21.64
CA GLN A 33 -6.68 -7.40 22.13
C GLN A 33 -6.76 -6.60 23.43
N PRO A 34 -7.89 -5.92 23.69
CA PRO A 34 -8.09 -5.17 24.92
C PRO A 34 -8.11 -6.13 26.11
N VAL A 35 -7.08 -6.07 26.95
CA VAL A 35 -7.02 -6.86 28.18
C VAL A 35 -7.62 -6.03 29.30
N ARG A 36 -8.72 -6.52 29.87
CA ARG A 36 -9.32 -5.92 31.07
C ARG A 36 -8.57 -6.44 32.28
N ILE A 37 -8.04 -5.54 33.08
CA ILE A 37 -7.44 -5.90 34.36
C ILE A 37 -8.59 -6.14 35.35
N PHE A 38 -8.48 -7.21 36.14
CA PHE A 38 -9.48 -7.57 37.13
C PHE A 38 -9.69 -6.42 38.13
N GLY A 39 -10.90 -5.84 38.13
CA GLY A 39 -11.29 -4.77 39.06
C GLY A 39 -11.15 -3.32 38.57
N LEU A 40 -10.64 -3.06 37.36
CA LEU A 40 -10.51 -1.69 36.84
C LEU A 40 -11.44 -1.44 35.63
N PRO A 41 -12.02 -0.23 35.50
CA PRO A 41 -12.97 0.10 34.42
C PRO A 41 -12.30 0.33 33.06
N TRP A 42 -10.97 0.25 32.97
CA TRP A 42 -10.19 0.52 31.77
C TRP A 42 -9.51 -0.75 31.23
N ALA A 43 -9.50 -0.88 29.90
CA ALA A 43 -8.78 -1.94 29.20
C ALA A 43 -7.44 -1.42 28.68
N ILE A 44 -6.38 -2.17 28.92
CA ILE A 44 -5.07 -1.87 28.34
C ILE A 44 -5.02 -2.48 26.94
N GLN A 45 -4.69 -1.65 25.96
CA GLN A 45 -4.49 -2.05 24.57
C GLN A 45 -3.39 -1.20 23.96
N GLY A 46 -2.60 -1.80 23.07
CA GLY A 46 -1.63 -1.05 22.29
C GLY A 46 -2.29 0.05 21.45
N VAL A 47 -1.61 1.19 21.33
CA VAL A 47 -2.13 2.36 20.61
C VAL A 47 -2.35 2.05 19.12
N VAL A 48 -1.43 1.32 18.49
CA VAL A 48 -1.52 0.96 17.06
C VAL A 48 -2.68 -0.02 16.79
N PRO A 49 -2.84 -1.15 17.53
CA PRO A 49 -4.01 -2.00 17.40
C PRO A 49 -5.34 -1.28 17.60
N LYS A 50 -5.41 -0.35 18.56
CA LYS A 50 -6.63 0.39 18.90
C LYS A 50 -7.12 1.31 17.76
N ARG A 51 -6.20 1.86 16.97
CA ARG A 51 -6.51 2.78 15.84
C ARG A 51 -6.46 2.11 14.46
N ARG A 52 -6.42 0.77 14.40
CA ARG A 52 -6.30 0.00 13.14
C ARG A 52 -7.31 0.42 12.06
N ALA A 53 -8.59 0.52 12.43
CA ALA A 53 -9.66 0.83 11.47
C ALA A 53 -9.50 2.23 10.86
N GLU A 54 -9.07 3.21 11.67
CA GLU A 54 -8.79 4.56 11.24
C GLU A 54 -7.58 4.60 10.29
N LEU A 55 -6.49 3.92 10.64
CA LEU A 55 -5.28 3.84 9.81
C LEU A 55 -5.54 3.17 8.46
N ALA A 56 -6.27 2.05 8.43
CA ALA A 56 -6.63 1.36 7.20
C ALA A 56 -7.46 2.26 6.26
N ARG A 57 -8.43 3.00 6.84
CA ARG A 57 -9.28 3.93 6.09
C ARG A 57 -8.48 5.08 5.49
N SER A 58 -7.58 5.70 6.27
CA SER A 58 -6.74 6.80 5.79
C SER A 58 -5.75 6.36 4.70
N ILE A 59 -5.14 5.18 4.86
CA ILE A 59 -4.24 4.62 3.83
C ILE A 59 -5.02 4.32 2.55
N GLY A 60 -6.22 3.72 2.67
CA GLY A 60 -7.10 3.47 1.52
C GLY A 60 -7.45 4.75 0.74
N GLN A 61 -7.80 5.82 1.45
CA GLN A 61 -8.10 7.13 0.83
C GLN A 61 -6.89 7.76 0.11
N VAL A 62 -5.67 7.56 0.63
CA VAL A 62 -4.45 8.06 -0.02
C VAL A 62 -4.13 7.26 -1.28
N VAL A 63 -4.24 5.93 -1.21
CA VAL A 63 -4.04 5.04 -2.36
C VAL A 63 -5.07 5.32 -3.47
N GLU A 64 -6.33 5.55 -3.10
CA GLU A 64 -7.41 5.94 -4.01
C GLU A 64 -7.13 7.26 -4.74
N LYS A 65 -6.53 8.24 -4.05
CA LYS A 65 -6.23 9.55 -4.63
C LYS A 65 -4.94 9.61 -5.43
N GLU A 66 -3.92 8.83 -5.06
CA GLU A 66 -2.58 8.96 -5.63
C GLU A 66 -2.16 7.89 -6.63
N LEU A 67 -2.68 6.65 -6.56
CA LEU A 67 -2.05 5.55 -7.31
C LEU A 67 -2.76 5.15 -8.60
N LEU A 68 -4.07 5.33 -8.74
CA LEU A 68 -4.80 4.80 -9.89
C LEU A 68 -6.04 5.66 -10.19
N LYS A 69 -5.84 6.85 -10.75
CA LYS A 69 -6.91 7.48 -11.53
C LYS A 69 -7.11 6.59 -12.74
N VAL A 70 -8.14 5.76 -12.69
CA VAL A 70 -8.49 4.87 -13.79
C VAL A 70 -8.82 5.69 -15.05
N GLU A 71 -9.21 6.94 -14.85
CA GLU A 71 -9.34 7.98 -15.85
C GLU A 71 -8.02 8.20 -16.60
N ASP A 72 -6.89 8.32 -15.89
CA ASP A 72 -5.57 8.53 -16.52
C ASP A 72 -5.15 7.30 -17.36
N LEU A 73 -5.53 6.08 -16.94
CA LEU A 73 -5.29 4.86 -17.71
C LEU A 73 -6.18 4.77 -18.96
N ILE A 74 -7.44 5.16 -18.85
CA ILE A 74 -8.39 5.22 -19.99
C ILE A 74 -7.90 6.26 -21.01
N ASP A 75 -7.46 7.42 -20.53
CA ASP A 75 -6.90 8.48 -21.39
C ASP A 75 -5.58 8.02 -22.04
N GLN A 76 -4.76 7.25 -21.34
CA GLN A 76 -3.56 6.65 -21.92
C GLN A 76 -3.90 5.62 -23.01
N MET A 77 -4.97 4.83 -22.85
CA MET A 77 -5.44 3.92 -23.92
C MET A 77 -5.98 4.67 -25.15
N LYS A 78 -6.48 5.89 -24.97
CA LYS A 78 -6.88 6.79 -26.08
C LYS A 78 -5.69 7.40 -26.81
N SER A 79 -4.46 7.20 -26.32
CA SER A 79 -3.27 7.67 -27.04
C SER A 79 -3.23 7.08 -28.46
N PRO A 80 -2.88 7.90 -29.48
CA PRO A 80 -2.92 7.46 -30.87
C PRO A 80 -2.00 6.26 -31.13
N GLU A 81 -0.91 6.11 -30.38
CA GLU A 81 -0.01 4.95 -30.49
C GLU A 81 -0.65 3.64 -30.02
N ILE A 82 -1.29 3.64 -28.85
CA ILE A 82 -1.94 2.45 -28.30
C ILE A 82 -3.19 2.12 -29.11
N PHE A 83 -3.99 3.13 -29.44
CA PHE A 83 -5.18 2.97 -30.26
C PHE A 83 -4.85 2.36 -31.62
N ASN A 84 -3.85 2.89 -32.33
CA ASN A 84 -3.45 2.35 -33.63
C ASN A 84 -2.89 0.92 -33.51
N LYS A 85 -2.14 0.60 -32.44
CA LYS A 85 -1.68 -0.78 -32.20
C LYS A 85 -2.82 -1.76 -31.96
N ILE A 86 -3.86 -1.36 -31.22
CA ILE A 86 -5.05 -2.18 -30.97
C ILE A 86 -5.82 -2.39 -32.27
N VAL A 87 -6.04 -1.31 -33.05
CA VAL A 87 -6.69 -1.37 -34.37
C VAL A 87 -5.91 -2.29 -35.30
N GLN A 88 -4.59 -2.14 -35.38
CA GLN A 88 -3.75 -2.97 -36.25
C GLN A 88 -3.81 -4.44 -35.83
N SER A 89 -3.67 -4.74 -34.54
CA SER A 89 -3.70 -6.13 -34.03
C SER A 89 -5.07 -6.80 -34.22
N ALA A 90 -6.16 -6.05 -34.05
CA ALA A 90 -7.52 -6.55 -34.29
C ALA A 90 -7.76 -6.80 -35.77
N SER A 91 -7.34 -5.86 -36.63
CA SER A 91 -7.42 -5.98 -38.08
C SER A 91 -6.60 -7.16 -38.60
N ASP A 92 -5.38 -7.36 -38.11
CA ASP A 92 -4.53 -8.49 -38.49
C ASP A 92 -5.12 -9.82 -38.01
N SER A 93 -5.66 -9.88 -36.79
CA SER A 93 -6.31 -11.09 -36.27
C SER A 93 -7.53 -11.50 -37.10
N ILE A 94 -8.35 -10.55 -37.51
CA ILE A 94 -9.56 -10.81 -38.31
C ILE A 94 -9.18 -11.10 -39.77
N ARG A 95 -8.15 -10.44 -40.29
CA ARG A 95 -7.58 -10.76 -41.60
C ARG A 95 -7.10 -12.21 -41.64
N CYS A 96 -6.32 -12.66 -40.66
CA CYS A 96 -5.88 -14.06 -40.56
C CYS A 96 -7.05 -15.03 -40.40
N MET A 97 -8.09 -14.67 -39.63
CA MET A 97 -9.26 -15.54 -39.45
C MET A 97 -10.11 -15.70 -40.71
N VAL A 98 -10.24 -14.66 -41.54
CA VAL A 98 -11.13 -14.71 -42.70
C VAL A 98 -10.41 -14.94 -44.01
N VAL A 99 -9.25 -14.31 -44.24
CA VAL A 99 -8.50 -14.41 -45.51
C VAL A 99 -7.82 -15.77 -45.64
N ASP A 100 -7.14 -16.23 -44.59
CA ASP A 100 -6.37 -17.49 -44.65
C ASP A 100 -7.23 -18.74 -44.50
N ARG A 101 -8.51 -18.57 -44.11
CA ARG A 101 -9.47 -19.65 -43.93
C ARG A 101 -10.38 -19.84 -45.13
N ILE A 102 -10.25 -19.04 -46.20
CA ILE A 102 -11.08 -19.19 -47.41
C ILE A 102 -10.75 -20.53 -48.07
N PRO A 103 -11.72 -21.46 -48.16
CA PRO A 103 -11.49 -22.75 -48.78
C PRO A 103 -11.15 -22.63 -50.26
N ALA A 104 -10.37 -23.58 -50.79
CA ALA A 104 -9.99 -23.60 -52.20
C ALA A 104 -11.18 -23.79 -53.17
N TRP A 105 -12.34 -24.23 -52.68
CA TRP A 105 -13.55 -24.43 -53.49
C TRP A 105 -14.29 -23.11 -53.80
N VAL A 106 -13.89 -21.98 -53.22
CA VAL A 106 -14.52 -20.68 -53.47
C VAL A 106 -14.00 -20.08 -54.79
N PRO A 107 -14.90 -19.71 -55.73
CA PRO A 107 -14.51 -19.07 -56.99
C PRO A 107 -13.73 -17.77 -56.79
N THR A 108 -12.76 -17.49 -57.66
CA THR A 108 -11.84 -16.35 -57.57
C THR A 108 -12.56 -15.00 -57.52
N THR A 109 -13.69 -14.88 -58.22
CA THR A 109 -14.53 -13.66 -58.24
C THR A 109 -15.13 -13.37 -56.87
N VAL A 110 -15.63 -14.41 -56.19
CA VAL A 110 -16.19 -14.29 -54.84
C VAL A 110 -15.09 -13.98 -53.83
N ARG A 111 -13.91 -14.60 -53.99
CA ARG A 111 -12.73 -14.32 -53.16
C ARG A 111 -12.32 -12.84 -53.25
N MET A 112 -12.26 -12.26 -54.44
CA MET A 112 -11.91 -10.84 -54.60
C MET A 112 -12.93 -9.91 -53.92
N VAL A 113 -14.23 -10.16 -54.11
CA VAL A 113 -15.30 -9.37 -53.47
C VAL A 113 -15.23 -9.44 -51.94
N ILE A 114 -14.96 -10.62 -51.36
CA ILE A 114 -14.82 -10.78 -49.91
C ILE A 114 -13.58 -10.03 -49.39
N LEU A 115 -12.44 -10.16 -50.07
CA LEU A 115 -11.21 -9.47 -49.67
C LEU A 115 -11.37 -7.95 -49.71
N GLU A 116 -12.07 -7.44 -50.71
CA GLU A 116 -12.33 -6.01 -50.86
C GLU A 116 -13.32 -5.51 -49.80
N MET A 117 -14.47 -6.18 -49.61
CA MET A 117 -15.42 -5.82 -48.55
C MET A 117 -14.81 -5.87 -47.15
N MET A 118 -14.02 -6.90 -46.86
CA MET A 118 -13.39 -7.06 -45.55
C MET A 118 -12.23 -6.09 -45.33
N GLY A 119 -11.41 -5.85 -46.36
CA GLY A 119 -10.36 -4.83 -46.29
C GLY A 119 -10.94 -3.45 -46.02
N ASP A 120 -12.05 -3.11 -46.70
CA ASP A 120 -12.73 -1.83 -46.48
C ASP A 120 -13.40 -1.74 -45.11
N MET A 121 -14.04 -2.80 -44.63
CA MET A 121 -14.58 -2.84 -43.26
C MET A 121 -13.49 -2.71 -42.19
N LEU A 122 -12.37 -3.43 -42.34
CA LEU A 122 -11.26 -3.39 -41.37
C LEU A 122 -10.58 -2.02 -41.33
N ASN A 123 -10.46 -1.35 -42.47
CA ASN A 123 -9.83 -0.03 -42.52
C ASN A 123 -10.78 1.12 -42.12
N LYS A 124 -12.07 1.03 -42.48
CA LYS A 124 -13.03 2.13 -42.27
C LYS A 124 -13.86 1.99 -41.01
N GLN A 125 -14.27 0.78 -40.64
CA GLN A 125 -15.19 0.54 -39.53
C GLN A 125 -14.48 0.16 -38.23
N MET A 126 -13.30 -0.46 -38.31
CA MET A 126 -12.59 -0.95 -37.12
C MET A 126 -12.07 0.12 -36.16
N PRO A 127 -11.59 1.28 -36.64
CA PRO A 127 -11.32 2.41 -35.75
C PRO A 127 -12.56 2.84 -34.96
N GLN A 128 -13.74 2.89 -35.59
CA GLN A 128 -14.98 3.30 -34.92
C GLN A 128 -15.43 2.29 -33.87
N VAL A 129 -15.37 0.98 -34.17
CA VAL A 129 -15.72 -0.08 -33.22
C VAL A 129 -14.81 -0.04 -32.00
N ILE A 130 -13.50 0.12 -32.18
CA ILE A 130 -12.56 0.21 -31.06
C ILE A 130 -12.78 1.49 -30.26
N SER A 131 -13.05 2.63 -30.91
CA SER A 131 -13.39 3.87 -30.20
C SER A 131 -14.62 3.69 -29.31
N GLN A 132 -15.68 3.05 -29.83
CA GLN A 132 -16.89 2.78 -29.05
C GLN A 132 -16.63 1.85 -27.86
N ILE A 133 -15.83 0.80 -28.05
CA ILE A 133 -15.46 -0.11 -26.96
C ILE A 133 -14.66 0.61 -25.88
N VAL A 134 -13.67 1.43 -26.27
CA VAL A 134 -12.84 2.20 -25.33
C VAL A 134 -13.68 3.20 -24.54
N ASP A 135 -14.59 3.93 -25.20
CA ASP A 135 -15.48 4.88 -24.52
C ASP A 135 -16.48 4.18 -23.60
N GLN A 136 -17.11 3.09 -24.06
CA GLN A 136 -18.09 2.36 -23.27
C GLN A 136 -17.45 1.61 -22.09
N ALA A 137 -16.23 1.09 -22.28
CA ALA A 137 -15.42 0.53 -21.20
C ALA A 137 -15.03 1.62 -20.19
N GLY A 138 -14.64 2.80 -20.66
CA GLY A 138 -14.32 3.93 -19.80
C GLY A 138 -15.47 4.29 -18.87
N HIS A 139 -16.68 4.44 -19.41
CA HIS A 139 -17.87 4.72 -18.61
C HIS A 139 -18.25 3.60 -17.65
N SER A 140 -18.15 2.33 -18.08
CA SER A 140 -18.55 1.17 -17.25
C SER A 140 -17.57 0.89 -16.11
N VAL A 141 -16.28 1.14 -16.33
CA VAL A 141 -15.22 0.95 -15.34
C VAL A 141 -15.31 2.03 -14.27
N ILE A 142 -15.53 3.30 -14.65
CA ILE A 142 -15.68 4.41 -13.70
C ILE A 142 -16.91 4.21 -12.79
N GLU A 143 -18.01 3.68 -13.32
CA GLU A 143 -19.26 3.55 -12.57
C GLU A 143 -19.31 2.32 -11.62
N LYS A 144 -18.58 1.25 -11.95
CA LYS A 144 -18.66 -0.04 -11.22
C LYS A 144 -17.42 -0.37 -10.40
N VAL A 145 -16.30 0.29 -10.64
CA VAL A 145 -15.05 0.00 -9.94
C VAL A 145 -14.97 0.88 -8.70
N LYS A 146 -15.60 0.41 -7.61
CA LYS A 146 -15.24 0.88 -6.27
C LYS A 146 -13.91 0.21 -5.87
N LEU A 147 -12.82 0.58 -6.56
CA LEU A 147 -11.49 0.06 -6.27
C LEU A 147 -11.12 0.30 -4.81
N ALA A 148 -11.58 1.43 -4.24
CA ALA A 148 -11.49 1.73 -2.82
C ALA A 148 -12.06 0.61 -1.95
N GLN A 149 -13.27 0.11 -2.27
CA GLN A 149 -13.86 -1.02 -1.56
C GLN A 149 -13.09 -2.31 -1.82
N LEU A 150 -12.60 -2.56 -3.04
CA LEU A 150 -11.81 -3.76 -3.34
C LEU A 150 -10.46 -3.78 -2.61
N VAL A 151 -9.81 -2.62 -2.49
CA VAL A 151 -8.55 -2.43 -1.75
C VAL A 151 -8.81 -2.45 -0.25
N GLU A 152 -9.89 -1.82 0.22
CA GLU A 152 -10.35 -1.87 1.62
C GLU A 152 -10.66 -3.31 2.03
N ASP A 153 -11.38 -4.07 1.20
CA ASP A 153 -11.70 -5.47 1.43
C ASP A 153 -10.45 -6.35 1.38
N ARG A 154 -9.52 -6.09 0.44
CA ARG A 154 -8.21 -6.78 0.41
C ARG A 154 -7.37 -6.45 1.65
N MET A 155 -7.38 -5.21 2.12
CA MET A 155 -6.68 -4.77 3.32
C MET A 155 -7.31 -5.33 4.61
N ASN A 156 -8.64 -5.41 4.65
CA ASN A 156 -9.39 -6.06 5.73
C ASN A 156 -9.19 -7.58 5.72
N ALA A 157 -8.98 -8.17 4.53
CA ALA A 157 -8.65 -9.57 4.35
C ALA A 157 -7.19 -9.92 4.70
N TYR A 158 -6.27 -8.94 4.72
CA TYR A 158 -4.92 -9.16 5.26
C TYR A 158 -4.96 -9.19 6.80
N ASP A 159 -4.47 -10.31 7.36
CA ASP A 159 -4.36 -10.52 8.80
C ASP A 159 -3.48 -9.43 9.45
N ILE A 160 -3.83 -9.03 10.68
CA ILE A 160 -3.20 -7.98 11.52
C ILE A 160 -1.67 -8.04 11.49
N ARG A 161 -1.13 -9.25 11.36
CA ARG A 161 0.29 -9.57 11.32
C ARG A 161 1.04 -8.96 10.14
N HIS A 162 0.38 -8.73 8.99
CA HIS A 162 1.04 -8.17 7.81
C HIS A 162 1.23 -6.66 7.91
N LEU A 163 0.19 -5.93 8.34
CA LEU A 163 0.28 -4.49 8.58
C LEU A 163 1.28 -4.19 9.71
N GLU A 164 1.25 -5.00 10.77
CA GLU A 164 2.27 -4.97 11.83
C GLU A 164 3.68 -5.15 11.27
N LYS A 165 3.90 -6.12 10.37
CA LYS A 165 5.22 -6.38 9.78
C LYS A 165 5.73 -5.22 8.93
N ILE A 166 4.85 -4.53 8.20
CA ILE A 166 5.20 -3.34 7.41
C ILE A 166 5.50 -2.15 8.32
N ILE A 167 4.67 -1.91 9.34
CA ILE A 167 4.91 -0.80 10.28
C ILE A 167 6.18 -1.06 11.09
N LEU A 168 6.39 -2.29 11.59
CA LEU A 168 7.58 -2.64 12.34
C LEU A 168 8.84 -2.63 11.47
N SER A 169 8.78 -3.03 10.19
CA SER A 169 9.98 -3.01 9.34
C SER A 169 10.50 -1.59 9.10
N VAL A 170 9.62 -0.60 9.07
CA VAL A 170 9.98 0.82 8.94
C VAL A 170 10.29 1.45 10.30
N ALA A 171 9.44 1.25 11.30
CA ALA A 171 9.54 1.91 12.61
C ALA A 171 10.57 1.28 13.56
N ALA A 172 10.97 0.02 13.38
CA ALA A 172 11.90 -0.65 14.31
C ALA A 172 13.25 0.09 14.45
N ARG A 173 13.71 0.74 13.37
CA ARG A 173 14.95 1.51 13.40
C ARG A 173 14.79 2.79 14.21
N GLU A 174 13.68 3.51 14.03
CA GLU A 174 13.34 4.72 14.78
C GLU A 174 13.13 4.41 16.28
N LEU A 175 12.40 3.35 16.60
CA LEU A 175 12.10 2.96 17.98
C LEU A 175 13.35 2.62 18.79
N LYS A 176 14.38 2.04 18.14
CA LYS A 176 15.67 1.74 18.77
C LYS A 176 16.44 3.01 19.16
N HIS A 177 16.28 4.11 18.43
CA HIS A 177 16.87 5.39 18.83
C HIS A 177 16.22 5.93 20.09
N ILE A 178 14.90 5.80 20.22
CA ILE A 178 14.18 6.22 21.42
C ILE A 178 14.65 5.42 22.64
N GLU A 179 14.84 4.10 22.50
CA GLU A 179 15.38 3.23 23.56
C GLU A 179 16.78 3.68 24.01
N MET A 180 17.65 4.00 23.05
CA MET A 180 18.99 4.51 23.32
C MET A 180 18.95 5.88 24.01
N ILE A 181 18.09 6.80 23.55
CA ILE A 181 17.90 8.11 24.18
C ILE A 181 17.42 7.96 25.62
N GLY A 182 16.52 7.00 25.89
CA GLY A 182 16.08 6.68 27.25
C GLY A 182 17.25 6.30 28.17
N GLY A 183 18.17 5.46 27.69
CA GLY A 183 19.39 5.12 28.42
C GLY A 183 20.34 6.31 28.63
N VAL A 184 20.54 7.12 27.59
CA VAL A 184 21.40 8.31 27.66
C VAL A 184 20.83 9.36 28.63
N LEU A 185 19.52 9.61 28.59
CA LEU A 185 18.87 10.53 29.54
C LEU A 185 18.92 9.98 30.96
N GLY A 186 18.68 8.69 31.15
CA GLY A 186 18.82 8.03 32.46
C GLY A 186 20.23 8.18 33.04
N PHE A 187 21.27 8.07 32.20
CA PHE A 187 22.65 8.32 32.59
C PHE A 187 22.89 9.78 33.00
N ILE A 188 22.41 10.74 32.20
CA ILE A 188 22.53 12.18 32.48
C ILE A 188 21.82 12.54 33.79
N ILE A 189 20.61 12.02 34.01
CA ILE A 189 19.86 12.24 35.25
C ILE A 189 20.65 11.68 36.44
N GLY A 190 21.25 10.50 36.31
CA GLY A 190 22.07 9.94 37.38
C GLY A 190 23.36 10.75 37.63
N LEU A 191 23.98 11.34 36.60
CA LEU A 191 25.10 12.27 36.78
C LEU A 191 24.67 13.54 37.53
N VAL A 192 23.50 14.09 37.19
CA VAL A 192 22.93 15.25 37.90
C VAL A 192 22.63 14.89 39.35
N GLN A 193 22.07 13.71 39.61
CA GLN A 193 21.85 13.21 40.98
C GLN A 193 23.17 13.18 41.75
N VAL A 194 24.22 12.57 41.20
CA VAL A 194 25.55 12.54 41.84
C VAL A 194 26.08 13.94 42.13
N ALA A 195 25.95 14.89 41.18
CA ALA A 195 26.39 16.26 41.38
C ALA A 195 25.62 16.97 42.51
N ILE A 196 24.30 16.76 42.58
CA ILE A 196 23.46 17.28 43.67
C ILE A 196 23.88 16.68 45.01
N VAL A 197 24.10 15.36 45.09
CA VAL A 197 24.48 14.73 46.36
C VAL A 197 25.89 15.18 46.79
N TYR A 198 26.79 15.40 45.85
CA TYR A 198 28.13 15.93 46.13
C TYR A 198 28.10 17.39 46.63
N LEU A 199 27.21 18.24 46.10
CA LEU A 199 27.03 19.61 46.58
C LEU A 199 26.33 19.70 47.95
N ALA A 200 25.51 18.70 48.28
CA ALA A 200 24.73 18.65 49.52
C ALA A 200 25.46 17.96 50.70
N THR A 201 26.61 17.32 50.46
CA THR A 201 27.41 16.60 51.46
C THR A 201 28.70 17.34 51.74
#